data_AF-A0A353TDX2-F1
#
_entry.id   AF-A0A353TDX2-F1
#
_cell.length_a   1.000
_cell.length_b   1.000
_cell.length_c   1.000
_cell.angle_alpha   90.00
_cell.angle_beta   90.00
_cell.angle_gamma   90.00
#
_symmetry.space_group_name_H-M   'P 1'
#
loop_
_entity.id
_entity.type
_entity.pdbx_description
1 polymer ?
#
loop_
_entity_poly.entity_id
_entity_poly.type
_entity_poly.pdbx_seq_one_letter_code
_entity_poly.pdbx_strand_id
1 'polypeptide(L)'
;LYRIHADAVIVQDMGILQLNLPPIPLHASTQTDNRTVEKVQFLENAGFTQVVLARELSRDQIAEISSQTSIALEVFVHGALCVSYSGQCYISQAITG
;
A
#
# COMPACT_ATOMS: atom_id res chain seq x y z
N LEU A 1 15.97 -7.38 9.42
CA LEU A 1 15.30 -6.25 10.10
C LEU A 1 16.14 -5.75 11.28
N TYR A 2 16.25 -6.52 12.38
CA TYR A 2 17.02 -6.12 13.57
C TYR A 2 18.47 -5.68 13.33
N ARG A 3 19.21 -6.40 12.48
CA ARG A 3 20.63 -6.11 12.23
C ARG A 3 20.91 -4.91 11.33
N ILE A 4 19.87 -4.43 10.63
CA ILE A 4 19.97 -3.32 9.68
C ILE A 4 19.24 -2.06 10.17
N HIS A 5 18.69 -2.09 11.39
CA HIS A 5 17.99 -0.96 12.01
C HIS A 5 16.92 -0.32 11.13
N ALA A 6 16.11 -1.14 10.45
CA ALA A 6 14.97 -0.66 9.68
C ALA A 6 13.83 -0.23 10.62
N ASP A 7 13.28 0.96 10.40
CA ASP A 7 12.19 1.53 11.21
C ASP A 7 10.80 1.01 10.83
N ALA A 8 10.62 0.55 9.60
CA ALA A 8 9.36 0.03 9.08
C ALA A 8 9.59 -1.01 7.97
N VAL A 9 8.56 -1.79 7.66
CA VAL A 9 8.55 -2.69 6.49
C VAL A 9 7.40 -2.30 5.57
N ILE A 10 7.72 -2.05 4.30
CA ILE A 10 6.72 -1.89 3.25
C ILE A 10 6.40 -3.26 2.62
N VAL A 11 5.14 -3.67 2.66
CA VAL A 11 4.70 -5.03 2.29
C VAL A 11 3.57 -5.00 1.27
N GLN A 12 3.52 -6.03 0.43
CA GLN A 12 2.43 -6.27 -0.52
C GLN A 12 1.53 -7.43 -0.08
N ASP A 13 2.13 -8.53 0.37
CA ASP A 13 1.45 -9.77 0.71
C ASP A 13 0.91 -9.77 2.16
N MET A 14 -0.40 -9.99 2.31
CA MET A 14 -1.07 -10.02 3.62
C MET A 14 -0.73 -11.28 4.43
N GLY A 15 -0.17 -12.33 3.81
CA GLY A 15 0.32 -13.52 4.51
C GLY A 15 1.40 -13.19 5.55
N ILE A 16 2.08 -12.05 5.42
CA ILE A 16 3.04 -11.57 6.43
C ILE A 16 2.39 -11.39 7.81
N LEU A 17 1.09 -11.08 7.88
CA LEU A 17 0.34 -10.89 9.13
C LEU A 17 0.17 -12.19 9.92
N GLN A 18 0.39 -13.35 9.29
CA GLN A 18 0.35 -14.66 9.96
C GLN A 18 1.70 -15.07 10.55
N LEU A 19 2.77 -14.32 10.26
CA LEU A 19 4.11 -14.61 10.76
C LEU A 19 4.31 -14.00 12.15
N ASN A 20 5.20 -14.61 12.93
CA ASN A 20 5.67 -14.04 14.19
C ASN A 20 6.68 -12.91 13.91
N LEU A 21 6.17 -11.76 13.50
CA LEU A 21 6.98 -10.57 13.25
C LEU A 21 7.35 -9.89 14.57
N PRO A 22 8.52 -9.26 14.64
CA PRO A 22 8.82 -8.34 15.73
C PRO A 22 7.86 -7.15 15.71
N PRO A 23 7.72 -6.40 16.82
CA PRO A 23 6.97 -5.15 16.82
C PRO A 23 7.68 -4.15 15.88
N ILE A 24 7.17 -4.05 14.66
CA ILE A 24 7.68 -3.16 13.62
C ILE A 24 6.50 -2.57 12.84
N PRO A 25 6.48 -1.25 12.59
CA PRO A 25 5.51 -0.62 11.72
C PRO A 25 5.41 -1.31 10.36
N LEU A 26 4.17 -1.58 9.93
CA LEU A 26 3.87 -2.16 8.62
C LEU A 26 3.24 -1.10 7.73
N HIS A 27 3.86 -0.89 6.57
CA HIS A 27 3.40 0.06 5.56
C HIS A 27 2.84 -0.73 4.37
N ALA A 28 1.63 -0.40 3.91
CA ALA A 28 1.05 -1.08 2.75
C ALA A 28 1.62 -0.48 1.46
N SER A 29 2.24 -1.32 0.64
CA SER A 29 2.80 -0.92 -0.65
C SER A 29 1.70 -0.48 -1.62
N THR A 30 2.03 0.41 -2.57
CA THR A 30 1.18 0.63 -3.76
C THR A 30 0.81 -0.66 -4.49
N GLN A 31 1.61 -1.72 -4.34
CA GLN A 31 1.34 -3.04 -4.92
C GLN A 31 0.21 -3.79 -4.23
N THR A 32 -0.33 -3.27 -3.12
CA THR A 32 -1.51 -3.80 -2.42
C THR A 32 -2.83 -3.32 -3.04
N ASP A 33 -2.77 -2.50 -4.10
CA ASP A 33 -3.93 -1.96 -4.81
C ASP A 33 -4.81 -1.02 -3.94
N ASN A 34 -4.17 0.00 -3.37
CA ASN A 34 -4.78 0.90 -2.39
C ASN A 34 -5.52 2.06 -3.08
N ARG A 35 -6.70 1.78 -3.64
CA ARG A 35 -7.48 2.75 -4.44
C ARG A 35 -8.78 3.25 -3.80
N THR A 36 -9.33 2.50 -2.86
CA THR A 36 -10.67 2.78 -2.32
C THR A 36 -10.62 3.00 -0.82
N VAL A 37 -11.62 3.71 -0.29
CA VAL A 37 -11.77 3.95 1.15
C VAL A 37 -11.80 2.63 1.90
N GLU A 38 -12.60 1.67 1.42
CA GLU A 38 -12.81 0.37 2.07
C GLU A 38 -11.50 -0.43 2.14
N LYS A 39 -10.67 -0.35 1.09
CA LYS A 39 -9.37 -1.02 1.07
C LYS A 39 -8.42 -0.43 2.10
N VAL A 40 -8.40 0.90 2.22
CA VAL A 40 -7.52 1.59 3.19
C VAL A 40 -7.99 1.34 4.61
N GLN A 41 -9.31 1.40 4.87
CA GLN A 41 -9.90 1.03 6.16
C GLN A 41 -9.62 -0.43 6.53
N PHE A 42 -9.67 -1.34 5.57
CA PHE A 42 -9.30 -2.74 5.79
C PHE A 42 -7.85 -2.87 6.28
N LEU A 43 -6.92 -2.16 5.64
CA LEU A 43 -5.51 -2.19 6.03
C LEU A 43 -5.26 -1.54 7.40
N GLU A 44 -5.93 -0.43 7.68
CA GLU A 44 -5.93 0.23 8.98
C GLU A 44 -6.41 -0.73 10.09
N ASN A 45 -7.56 -1.37 9.87
CA ASN A 45 -8.10 -2.37 10.80
C ASN A 45 -7.22 -3.64 10.93
N ALA A 46 -6.44 -3.96 9.89
CA ALA A 46 -5.48 -5.05 9.91
C ALA A 46 -4.18 -4.71 10.67
N GLY A 47 -4.03 -3.48 11.17
CA GLY A 47 -2.89 -3.05 11.99
C GLY A 47 -1.74 -2.43 11.22
N PHE A 48 -1.94 -2.06 9.95
CA PHE A 48 -0.98 -1.23 9.24
C PHE A 48 -0.90 0.16 9.86
N THR A 49 0.26 0.81 9.76
CA THR A 49 0.48 2.16 10.31
C THR A 49 0.54 3.23 9.23
N GLN A 50 0.76 2.83 7.98
CA GLN A 50 0.78 3.73 6.82
C GLN A 50 0.31 2.99 5.56
N VAL A 51 -0.38 3.69 4.67
CA VAL A 51 -0.79 3.17 3.37
C VAL A 51 -0.25 4.06 2.26
N VAL A 52 0.51 3.46 1.34
CA VAL A 52 0.96 4.14 0.13
C VAL A 52 -0.11 3.98 -0.95
N LEU A 53 -0.76 5.09 -1.31
CA LEU A 53 -1.89 5.12 -2.22
C LEU A 53 -1.47 4.83 -3.67
N ALA A 54 -2.41 4.29 -4.45
CA ALA A 54 -2.23 4.10 -5.88
C ALA A 54 -1.94 5.43 -6.59
N ARG A 55 -1.05 5.39 -7.58
CA ARG A 55 -0.46 6.58 -8.23
C ARG A 55 -1.41 7.26 -9.21
N GLU A 56 -2.39 6.51 -9.67
CA GLU A 56 -3.44 6.90 -10.61
C GLU A 56 -4.62 7.63 -9.95
N LEU A 57 -4.63 7.79 -8.62
CA LEU A 57 -5.71 8.49 -7.92
C LEU A 57 -5.66 10.00 -8.16
N SER A 58 -6.83 10.58 -8.40
CA SER A 58 -7.00 12.02 -8.44
C SER A 58 -6.90 12.63 -7.04
N ARG A 59 -6.67 13.95 -6.98
CA ARG A 59 -6.69 14.70 -5.71
C ARG A 59 -8.02 14.52 -4.95
N ASP A 60 -9.14 14.48 -5.66
CA ASP A 60 -10.46 14.36 -5.04
C ASP A 60 -10.68 12.96 -4.45
N GLN A 61 -10.19 11.91 -5.12
CA GLN A 61 -10.19 10.55 -4.60
C GLN A 61 -9.29 10.41 -3.36
N ILE A 62 -8.11 11.04 -3.38
CA ILE A 62 -7.21 11.07 -2.21
C ILE A 62 -7.88 11.79 -1.04
N ALA A 63 -8.56 12.92 -1.28
CA ALA A 63 -9.28 13.66 -0.26
C ALA A 63 -10.43 12.84 0.34
N GLU A 64 -11.15 12.09 -0.48
CA GLU A 64 -12.21 11.17 -0.03
C GLU A 64 -11.66 10.11 0.93
N ILE A 65 -10.58 9.42 0.54
CA ILE A 65 -9.90 8.42 1.39
C ILE A 65 -9.43 9.07 2.70
N SER A 66 -8.77 10.21 2.61
CA SER A 66 -8.25 10.93 3.78
C SER A 66 -9.35 11.38 4.74
N SER A 67 -10.55 11.67 4.25
CA SER A 67 -11.67 12.10 5.09
C SER A 67 -12.33 10.95 5.88
N GLN A 68 -12.07 9.71 5.50
CA GLN A 68 -12.74 8.51 6.02
C GLN A 68 -11.78 7.50 6.68
N THR A 69 -10.51 7.86 6.82
CA THR A 69 -9.46 7.02 7.41
C THR A 69 -8.59 7.85 8.34
N SER A 70 -7.99 7.23 9.37
CA SER A 70 -7.08 7.91 10.29
C SER A 70 -5.62 7.49 10.15
N ILE A 71 -5.36 6.46 9.35
CA ILE A 71 -4.02 5.97 9.02
C ILE A 71 -3.22 6.99 8.21
N ALA A 72 -1.89 6.98 8.38
CA ALA A 72 -1.02 7.83 7.57
C ALA A 72 -1.11 7.45 6.09
N LEU A 73 -1.32 8.43 5.21
CA LEU A 73 -1.39 8.24 3.77
C LEU A 73 -0.14 8.81 3.10
N GLU A 74 0.46 8.05 2.19
CA GLU A 74 1.59 8.47 1.37
C GLU A 74 1.23 8.39 -0.12
N VAL A 75 1.66 9.37 -0.92
CA VAL A 75 1.43 9.42 -2.36
C VAL A 75 2.68 9.85 -3.12
N PHE A 76 2.89 9.29 -4.31
CA PHE A 76 3.95 9.70 -5.23
C PHE A 76 3.51 10.91 -6.07
N VAL A 77 4.23 12.03 -5.99
CA VAL A 77 3.88 13.29 -6.69
C VAL A 77 4.50 13.39 -8.10
N HIS A 78 5.66 12.78 -8.34
CA HIS A 78 6.31 12.78 -9.65
C HIS A 78 6.64 11.35 -10.09
N GLY A 79 6.10 10.97 -11.25
CA GLY A 79 6.38 9.79 -12.10
C GLY A 79 7.07 8.58 -11.47
N ALA A 80 6.33 7.49 -11.27
CA ALA A 80 6.93 6.16 -11.18
C ALA A 80 7.17 5.59 -12.58
N LEU A 81 8.33 4.96 -12.78
CA LEU A 81 8.74 4.25 -14.00
C LEU A 81 7.90 3.00 -14.34
N CYS A 82 6.90 2.66 -13.52
CA CYS A 82 6.12 1.45 -13.70
C CYS A 82 4.99 1.70 -14.70
N VAL A 83 5.03 0.98 -15.83
CA VAL A 83 3.98 0.98 -16.88
C VAL A 83 2.76 0.13 -16.48
N SER A 84 2.79 -0.47 -15.28
CA SER A 84 1.70 -1.30 -14.75
C SER A 84 0.79 -0.51 -13.80
N TYR A 85 -0.48 -0.90 -13.74
CA TYR A 85 -1.47 -0.35 -12.81
C TYR A 85 -1.10 -0.75 -11.37
N SER A 86 -1.22 0.14 -10.38
CA SER A 86 -0.63 -0.07 -9.05
C SER A 86 -1.15 -1.36 -8.39
N GLY A 87 -0.28 -2.38 -8.26
CA GLY A 87 -0.66 -3.70 -7.72
C GLY A 87 -1.36 -4.66 -8.69
N GLN A 88 -1.61 -4.24 -9.94
CA GLN A 88 -2.24 -5.06 -10.98
C GLN A 88 -1.34 -5.08 -12.23
N CYS A 89 -0.65 -6.20 -12.46
CA CYS A 89 0.22 -6.34 -13.63
C CYS A 89 -0.55 -6.88 -14.83
N TYR A 90 -1.32 -6.01 -15.49
CA TYR A 90 -2.02 -6.37 -16.73
C TYR A 90 -1.06 -6.77 -17.87
N ILE A 91 0.19 -6.32 -17.85
CA ILE A 91 1.23 -6.75 -18.80
C ILE A 91 1.59 -8.22 -18.58
N SER A 92 1.81 -8.64 -17.32
CA SER A 92 2.04 -10.05 -17.02
C SER A 92 0.84 -10.88 -17.43
N GLN A 93 -0.39 -10.46 -17.09
CA GLN A 93 -1.62 -11.12 -17.55
C GLN A 93 -1.67 -11.25 -19.08
N ALA A 94 -1.37 -10.19 -19.83
CA ALA A 94 -1.39 -10.23 -21.29
C ALA A 94 -0.31 -11.15 -21.89
N ILE A 95 0.83 -11.33 -21.22
CA ILE A 95 1.95 -12.16 -21.70
C ILE A 95 1.83 -13.62 -21.24
N THR A 96 1.30 -13.88 -20.04
CA THR A 96 1.30 -15.20 -19.41
C THR A 96 -0.08 -15.82 -19.19
N GLY A 97 -1.16 -15.06 -19.37
CA GLY A 97 -2.55 -15.47 -19.11
C GLY A 97 -3.09 -14.94 -17.79
#